data_AF-A0A1Q7IP51-F1
#
_entry.id   AF-A0A1Q7IP51-F1
#
_cell.length_a   1.000
_cell.length_b   1.000
_cell.length_c   1.000
_cell.angle_alpha   90.00
_cell.angle_beta   90.00
_cell.angle_gamma   90.00
#
_symmetry.space_group_name_H-M   'P 1'
#
loop_
_entity.id
_entity.type
_entity.pdbx_description
1 polymer ?
#
loop_
_entity_poly.entity_id
_entity_poly.type
_entity_poly.pdbx_seq_one_letter_code
_entity_poly.pdbx_strand_id
1 'polypeptide(L)'
;MVRTDLVIQAPDIDTPQIKQLARLAEADTITALSGASTQAFRLSPARQRAGVAELCAVADIDFGFVPDDQRLERVRLVAMDMDSTLISIECIDEIADMRGIKPEIAAITASAMRGEIDFRESLKRRVALLAGLDMAALSRVYDERLRLSPGAERMLAGFARAGAKTLLVSGGFTFFTDKLKARLGFDHAVASTLEIAGGRLTGRISGEIVDGEVKAAAFARLGRELKGDHGLIVAIGDGANDLPLLRLADVSVAYHAKPIVRAETTYAIDYCGLDAVLNLFG
;
A
#
# COMPACT_ATOMS: atom_id res chain seq x y z
N MET A 1 -19.52 24.08 -3.55
CA MET A 1 -18.29 23.56 -2.95
C MET A 1 -18.66 22.27 -2.26
N VAL A 2 -17.97 21.16 -2.57
CA VAL A 2 -18.15 19.90 -1.84
C VAL A 2 -17.75 20.15 -0.39
N ARG A 3 -18.55 19.69 0.57
CA ARG A 3 -18.23 19.84 1.99
C ARG A 3 -17.06 18.92 2.29
N THR A 4 -16.08 19.43 3.02
CA THR A 4 -14.88 18.68 3.40
C THR A 4 -14.84 18.54 4.91
N ASP A 5 -14.41 17.38 5.36
CA ASP A 5 -14.12 17.08 6.76
C ASP A 5 -12.64 16.80 6.93
N LEU A 6 -12.12 17.02 8.13
CA LEU A 6 -10.74 16.64 8.49
C LEU A 6 -10.81 15.33 9.28
N VAL A 7 -10.22 14.28 8.74
CA VAL A 7 -9.97 13.03 9.47
C VAL A 7 -8.57 13.12 10.06
N ILE A 8 -8.46 12.86 11.36
CA ILE A 8 -7.18 12.71 12.07
C ILE A 8 -7.15 11.33 12.71
N GLN A 9 -5.97 10.70 12.72
CA GLN A 9 -5.81 9.37 13.29
C GLN A 9 -4.36 9.10 13.72
N ALA A 10 -4.19 8.41 14.85
CA ALA A 10 -2.90 8.02 15.39
C ALA A 10 -3.11 6.90 16.42
N PRO A 11 -2.08 6.08 16.74
CA PRO A 11 -2.19 5.06 17.78
C PRO A 11 -2.71 5.60 19.11
N ASP A 12 -2.37 6.85 19.42
CA ASP A 12 -2.90 7.62 20.55
C ASP A 12 -3.00 9.11 20.18
N ILE A 13 -4.09 9.79 20.56
CA ILE A 13 -4.28 11.22 20.33
C ILE A 13 -4.75 11.91 21.62
N ASP A 14 -3.99 12.89 22.06
CA ASP A 14 -4.34 13.69 23.23
C ASP A 14 -5.55 14.59 22.96
N THR A 15 -6.51 14.62 23.90
CA THR A 15 -7.71 15.48 23.79
C THR A 15 -7.40 16.96 23.51
N PRO A 16 -6.36 17.59 24.11
CA PRO A 16 -5.91 18.92 23.71
C PRO A 16 -5.55 19.06 22.22
N GLN A 17 -4.88 18.08 21.62
CA GLN A 17 -4.48 18.10 20.20
C GLN A 17 -5.73 18.09 19.31
N ILE A 18 -6.71 17.24 19.61
CA ILE A 18 -7.98 17.18 18.87
C ILE A 18 -8.68 18.55 18.88
N LYS A 19 -8.78 19.18 20.07
CA LYS A 19 -9.42 20.49 20.21
C LYS A 19 -8.64 21.59 19.50
N GLN A 20 -7.31 21.53 19.51
CA GLN A 20 -6.47 22.47 18.79
C GLN A 20 -6.65 22.35 17.27
N LEU A 21 -6.63 21.13 16.74
CA LEU A 21 -6.88 20.84 15.33
C LEU A 21 -8.30 21.26 14.90
N ALA A 22 -9.32 21.01 15.72
CA ALA A 22 -10.69 21.45 15.46
C ALA A 22 -10.81 22.97 15.39
N ARG A 23 -10.19 23.71 16.30
CA ARG A 23 -10.17 25.18 16.24
C ARG A 23 -9.42 25.68 15.01
N LEU A 24 -8.27 25.08 14.71
CA LEU A 24 -7.44 25.49 13.58
C LEU A 24 -8.15 25.25 12.24
N ALA A 25 -8.83 24.12 12.10
CA ALA A 25 -9.59 23.74 10.91
C ALA A 25 -11.00 24.37 10.85
N GLU A 26 -11.38 25.21 11.83
CA GLU A 26 -12.71 25.82 11.96
C GLU A 26 -13.84 24.77 11.95
N ALA A 27 -13.64 23.67 12.69
CA ALA A 27 -14.60 22.60 12.79
C ALA A 27 -15.62 22.79 13.90
N ASP A 28 -16.89 22.55 13.58
CA ASP A 28 -18.01 22.70 14.50
C ASP A 28 -18.21 21.46 15.38
N THR A 29 -17.90 20.29 14.85
CA THR A 29 -18.16 18.99 15.51
C THR A 29 -16.94 18.09 15.46
N ILE A 30 -16.82 17.23 16.48
CA ILE A 30 -15.78 16.19 16.58
C ILE A 30 -16.52 14.87 16.82
N THR A 31 -16.31 13.89 15.93
CA THR A 31 -16.92 12.57 16.03
C THR A 31 -15.83 11.51 16.05
N ALA A 32 -15.85 10.60 17.03
CA ALA A 32 -14.95 9.46 17.04
C ALA A 32 -15.30 8.48 15.92
N LEU A 33 -14.27 7.94 15.25
CA LEU A 33 -14.39 6.91 14.22
C LEU A 33 -13.97 5.56 14.79
N SER A 34 -14.48 4.48 14.21
CA SER A 34 -14.22 3.10 14.65
C SER A 34 -13.89 2.16 13.49
N GLY A 35 -13.46 2.72 12.35
CA GLY A 35 -13.13 1.96 11.15
C GLY A 35 -11.85 1.14 11.27
N ALA A 36 -10.99 1.45 12.25
CA ALA A 36 -9.69 0.84 12.46
C ALA A 36 -9.41 0.61 13.95
N SER A 37 -8.28 -0.05 14.23
CA SER A 37 -7.78 -0.28 15.58
C SER A 37 -7.12 0.94 16.24
N THR A 38 -6.90 2.01 15.48
CA THR A 38 -6.26 3.26 15.92
C THR A 38 -7.28 4.25 16.49
N GLN A 39 -6.84 5.27 17.22
CA GLN A 39 -7.73 6.38 17.55
C GLN A 39 -7.93 7.25 16.32
N ALA A 40 -9.17 7.55 15.99
CA ALA A 40 -9.50 8.35 14.83
C ALA A 40 -10.70 9.25 15.11
N PHE A 41 -10.65 10.47 14.58
CA PHE A 41 -11.70 11.48 14.74
C PHE A 41 -11.98 12.18 13.42
N ARG A 42 -13.26 12.43 13.17
CA ARG A 42 -13.75 13.29 12.09
C ARG A 42 -14.16 14.63 12.65
N LEU A 43 -13.53 15.67 12.14
CA LEU A 43 -13.76 17.07 12.47
C LEU A 43 -14.58 17.66 11.32
N SER A 44 -15.80 18.10 11.59
CA SER A 44 -16.78 18.43 10.55
C SER A 44 -17.61 19.69 10.83
N PRO A 45 -17.90 20.51 9.80
CA PRO A 45 -17.11 20.61 8.56
C PRO A 45 -15.66 21.04 8.89
N ALA A 46 -14.73 20.98 7.94
CA ALA A 46 -13.37 21.48 8.14
C ALA A 46 -12.88 22.28 6.94
N ARG A 47 -12.06 23.29 7.21
CA ARG A 47 -11.36 24.07 6.19
C ARG A 47 -9.90 23.67 6.16
N GLN A 48 -9.35 23.58 4.95
CA GLN A 48 -7.92 23.39 4.78
C GLN A 48 -7.19 24.69 5.16
N ARG A 49 -6.38 24.62 6.20
CA ARG A 49 -5.68 25.77 6.80
C ARG A 49 -4.20 25.45 6.94
N ALA A 50 -3.35 26.45 6.68
CA ALA A 50 -1.92 26.35 6.98
C ALA A 50 -1.72 26.07 8.47
N GLY A 51 -0.75 25.22 8.83
CA GLY A 51 -0.48 24.82 10.22
C GLY A 51 -1.07 23.46 10.61
N VAL A 52 -2.08 22.93 9.90
CA VAL A 52 -2.66 21.61 10.23
C VAL A 52 -1.64 20.51 10.00
N ALA A 53 -0.98 20.52 8.84
CA ALA A 53 0.02 19.52 8.50
C ALA A 53 1.21 19.54 9.46
N GLU A 54 1.68 20.73 9.83
CA GLU A 54 2.79 20.94 10.76
C GLU A 54 2.43 20.46 12.18
N LEU A 55 1.22 20.76 12.66
CA LEU A 55 0.77 20.31 13.97
C LEU A 55 0.61 18.78 14.01
N CYS A 56 0.05 18.19 12.95
CA CYS A 56 -0.06 16.75 12.82
C CYS A 56 1.32 16.07 12.79
N ALA A 57 2.27 16.62 12.04
CA ALA A 57 3.63 16.09 11.97
C ALA A 57 4.38 16.16 13.31
N VAL A 58 4.20 17.23 14.11
CA VAL A 58 4.81 17.35 15.44
C VAL A 58 4.20 16.36 16.45
N ALA A 59 2.95 15.96 16.24
CA ALA A 59 2.19 15.10 17.12
C ALA A 59 2.15 13.62 16.67
N ASP A 60 2.85 13.27 15.59
CA ASP A 60 2.77 11.95 14.95
C ASP A 60 1.34 11.50 14.63
N ILE A 61 0.56 12.43 14.05
CA ILE A 61 -0.84 12.23 13.65
C ILE A 61 -0.94 12.15 12.13
N ASP A 62 -1.53 11.06 11.62
CA ASP A 62 -1.96 10.96 10.24
C ASP A 62 -3.22 11.80 10.03
N PHE A 63 -3.34 12.47 8.88
CA PHE A 63 -4.52 13.27 8.58
C PHE A 63 -4.90 13.28 7.10
N GLY A 64 -6.15 13.60 6.84
CA GLY A 64 -6.67 13.78 5.49
C GLY A 64 -7.87 14.72 5.46
N PHE A 65 -7.89 15.63 4.49
CA PHE A 65 -9.10 16.38 4.16
C PHE A 65 -9.95 15.52 3.21
N VAL A 66 -11.09 15.08 3.69
CA VAL A 66 -11.94 14.07 3.05
C VAL A 66 -13.24 14.74 2.58
N PRO A 67 -13.60 14.64 1.29
CA PRO A 67 -14.89 15.13 0.83
C PRO A 67 -16.03 14.28 1.40
N ASP A 68 -17.18 14.90 1.66
CA ASP A 68 -18.34 14.26 2.29
C ASP A 68 -18.94 13.10 1.46
N ASP A 69 -18.61 13.03 0.19
CA ASP A 69 -19.05 11.98 -0.72
C ASP A 69 -18.07 10.80 -0.80
N GLN A 70 -16.87 10.89 -0.22
CA GLN A 70 -15.94 9.76 -0.08
C GLN A 70 -16.45 8.81 1.00
N ARG A 71 -17.13 7.76 0.54
CA ARG A 71 -17.86 6.79 1.38
C ARG A 71 -17.46 5.36 1.07
N LEU A 72 -17.38 4.53 2.10
CA LEU A 72 -16.89 3.16 1.98
C LEU A 72 -17.75 2.34 1.03
N GLU A 73 -19.07 2.56 1.04
CA GLU A 73 -20.04 1.90 0.16
C GLU A 73 -19.92 2.29 -1.30
N ARG A 74 -19.12 3.32 -1.63
CA ARG A 74 -18.78 3.68 -3.02
C ARG A 74 -17.51 2.99 -3.50
N VAL A 75 -16.69 2.43 -2.63
CA VAL A 75 -15.47 1.75 -3.05
C VAL A 75 -15.84 0.47 -3.81
N ARG A 76 -15.29 0.32 -5.01
CA ARG A 76 -15.56 -0.82 -5.91
C ARG A 76 -14.33 -1.68 -6.16
N LEU A 77 -13.15 -1.08 -6.12
CA LEU A 77 -11.87 -1.77 -6.29
C LEU A 77 -10.85 -1.17 -5.33
N VAL A 78 -10.09 -2.03 -4.66
CA VAL A 78 -8.93 -1.66 -3.86
C VAL A 78 -7.73 -2.43 -4.38
N ALA A 79 -6.73 -1.72 -4.87
CA ALA A 79 -5.44 -2.25 -5.25
C ALA A 79 -4.39 -1.96 -4.19
N MET A 80 -3.51 -2.91 -3.94
CA MET A 80 -2.48 -2.78 -2.90
C MET A 80 -1.18 -3.44 -3.36
N ASP A 81 -0.05 -2.77 -3.10
CA ASP A 81 1.26 -3.40 -3.27
C ASP A 81 1.50 -4.50 -2.22
N MET A 82 2.34 -5.48 -2.56
CA MET A 82 2.67 -6.57 -1.65
C MET A 82 3.81 -6.18 -0.70
N ASP A 83 5.04 -6.14 -1.21
CA ASP A 83 6.26 -5.89 -0.43
C ASP A 83 6.21 -4.47 0.16
N SER A 84 6.69 -4.30 1.39
CA SER A 84 6.67 -3.03 2.15
C SER A 84 5.30 -2.33 2.31
N THR A 85 4.21 -2.95 1.84
CA THR A 85 2.84 -2.45 1.95
C THR A 85 1.94 -3.48 2.64
N LEU A 86 1.45 -4.52 1.94
CA LEU A 86 0.65 -5.59 2.55
C LEU A 86 1.46 -6.40 3.57
N ILE A 87 2.74 -6.62 3.27
CA ILE A 87 3.69 -7.31 4.14
C ILE A 87 4.83 -6.37 4.52
N SER A 88 5.41 -6.58 5.70
CA SER A 88 6.44 -5.68 6.25
C SER A 88 7.87 -6.03 5.81
N ILE A 89 8.02 -6.81 4.74
CA ILE A 89 9.31 -7.31 4.26
C ILE A 89 9.43 -7.10 2.74
N GLU A 90 10.67 -7.15 2.27
CA GLU A 90 11.01 -7.28 0.85
C GLU A 90 11.32 -8.75 0.54
N CYS A 91 10.42 -9.48 -0.15
CA CYS A 91 10.58 -10.92 -0.36
C CYS A 91 11.93 -11.29 -0.96
N ILE A 92 12.43 -10.51 -1.92
CA ILE A 92 13.70 -10.80 -2.60
C ILE A 92 14.91 -10.66 -1.68
N ASP A 93 14.89 -9.72 -0.74
CA ASP A 93 15.96 -9.52 0.24
C ASP A 93 15.97 -10.66 1.26
N GLU A 94 14.80 -11.16 1.66
CA GLU A 94 14.67 -12.29 2.56
C GLU A 94 15.11 -13.61 1.91
N ILE A 95 14.87 -13.79 0.60
CA ILE A 95 15.40 -14.93 -0.16
C ILE A 95 16.93 -14.85 -0.26
N ALA A 96 17.46 -13.66 -0.54
CA ALA A 96 18.88 -13.40 -0.69
C ALA A 96 19.67 -13.65 0.61
N ASP A 97 19.09 -13.27 1.74
CA ASP A 97 19.67 -13.50 3.05
C ASP A 97 19.88 -15.00 3.35
N MET A 98 19.02 -15.89 2.83
CA MET A 98 19.22 -17.34 2.97
C MET A 98 20.49 -17.87 2.28
N ARG A 99 21.07 -17.10 1.35
CA ARG A 99 22.35 -17.40 0.69
C ARG A 99 23.50 -16.51 1.17
N GLY A 100 23.24 -15.58 2.09
CA GLY A 100 24.23 -14.58 2.51
C GLY A 100 24.59 -13.56 1.43
N ILE A 101 23.76 -13.41 0.40
CA ILE A 101 24.00 -12.51 -0.76
C ILE A 101 23.22 -11.18 -0.68
N LYS A 102 22.78 -10.82 0.54
CA LYS A 102 22.06 -9.57 0.79
C LYS A 102 22.87 -8.32 0.38
N PRO A 103 24.20 -8.24 0.61
CA PRO A 103 25.01 -7.10 0.16
C PRO A 103 24.97 -6.89 -1.37
N GLU A 104 25.02 -7.95 -2.15
CA GLU A 104 25.02 -7.92 -3.61
C GLU A 104 23.68 -7.43 -4.16
N ILE A 105 22.58 -7.90 -3.57
CA ILE A 105 21.23 -7.43 -3.90
C ILE A 105 21.07 -5.95 -3.55
N ALA A 106 21.51 -5.55 -2.36
CA ALA A 106 21.44 -4.16 -1.92
C ALA A 106 22.22 -3.21 -2.85
N ALA A 107 23.39 -3.63 -3.36
CA ALA A 107 24.16 -2.85 -4.31
C ALA A 107 23.40 -2.59 -5.62
N ILE A 108 22.68 -3.60 -6.13
CA ILE A 108 21.85 -3.47 -7.34
C ILE A 108 20.63 -2.57 -7.05
N THR A 109 19.96 -2.75 -5.91
CA THR A 109 18.83 -1.90 -5.50
C THR A 109 19.26 -0.43 -5.39
N ALA A 110 20.43 -0.16 -4.80
CA ALA A 110 20.97 1.19 -4.68
C ALA A 110 21.29 1.81 -6.05
N SER A 111 21.78 1.02 -7.00
CA SER A 111 22.02 1.46 -8.39
C SER A 111 20.72 1.88 -9.08
N ALA A 112 19.65 1.11 -8.89
CA ALA A 112 18.32 1.46 -9.41
C ALA A 112 17.76 2.73 -8.77
N MET A 113 17.92 2.91 -7.46
CA MET A 113 17.50 4.12 -6.75
C MET A 113 18.28 5.37 -7.18
N ARG A 114 19.52 5.23 -7.65
CA ARG A 114 20.30 6.31 -8.27
C ARG A 114 19.94 6.57 -9.73
N GLY A 115 19.02 5.79 -10.32
CA GLY A 115 18.61 5.91 -11.72
C GLY A 115 19.65 5.39 -12.71
N GLU A 116 20.67 4.64 -12.27
CA GLU A 116 21.69 4.06 -13.15
C GLU A 116 21.16 2.89 -13.98
N ILE A 117 20.16 2.18 -13.45
CA ILE A 117 19.43 1.09 -14.11
C ILE A 117 17.94 1.24 -13.84
N ASP A 118 17.10 0.80 -14.79
CA ASP A 118 15.66 0.79 -14.60
C ASP A 118 15.20 -0.35 -13.67
N PHE A 119 13.92 -0.34 -13.30
CA PHE A 119 13.32 -1.36 -12.43
C PHE A 119 13.43 -2.77 -13.02
N ARG A 120 13.18 -2.94 -14.32
CA ARG A 120 13.18 -4.26 -14.98
C ARG A 120 14.58 -4.86 -14.98
N GLU A 121 15.59 -4.05 -15.30
CA GLU A 121 16.99 -4.44 -15.28
C GLU A 121 17.46 -4.74 -13.86
N SER A 122 17.09 -3.90 -12.88
CA SER A 122 17.37 -4.16 -11.46
C SER A 122 16.79 -5.48 -10.99
N LEU A 123 15.53 -5.76 -11.31
CA LEU A 123 14.88 -7.02 -10.92
C LEU A 123 15.54 -8.22 -11.59
N LYS A 124 15.85 -8.15 -12.90
CA LYS A 124 16.56 -9.24 -13.61
C LYS A 124 17.91 -9.56 -12.98
N ARG A 125 18.71 -8.53 -12.68
CA ARG A 125 20.04 -8.71 -12.05
C ARG A 125 19.92 -9.32 -10.65
N ARG A 126 18.97 -8.85 -9.84
CA ARG A 126 18.73 -9.40 -8.51
C ARG A 126 18.27 -10.86 -8.57
N VAL A 127 17.35 -11.18 -9.48
CA VAL A 127 16.86 -12.56 -9.69
C VAL A 127 17.98 -13.48 -10.20
N ALA A 128 18.88 -12.99 -11.06
CA ALA A 128 20.02 -13.79 -11.55
C ALA A 128 20.93 -14.29 -10.41
N LEU A 129 21.11 -13.51 -9.35
CA LEU A 129 21.89 -13.91 -8.17
C LEU A 129 21.24 -15.06 -7.38
N LEU A 130 19.94 -15.32 -7.58
CA LEU A 130 19.21 -16.39 -6.91
C LEU A 130 19.37 -17.75 -7.60
N ALA A 131 20.10 -17.83 -8.72
CA ALA A 131 20.27 -19.05 -9.48
C ALA A 131 20.80 -20.23 -8.63
N GLY A 132 20.16 -21.39 -8.79
CA GLY A 132 20.50 -22.63 -8.09
C GLY A 132 19.93 -22.75 -6.68
N LEU A 133 19.26 -21.72 -6.14
CA LEU A 133 18.56 -21.82 -4.86
C LEU A 133 17.41 -22.83 -4.95
N ASP A 134 17.24 -23.64 -3.90
CA ASP A 134 16.12 -24.58 -3.80
C ASP A 134 14.80 -23.81 -3.62
N MET A 135 13.74 -24.24 -4.29
CA MET A 135 12.41 -23.62 -4.16
C MET A 135 11.88 -23.69 -2.71
N ALA A 136 12.36 -24.64 -1.89
CA ALA A 136 12.08 -24.70 -0.46
C ALA A 136 12.45 -23.40 0.28
N ALA A 137 13.44 -22.64 -0.21
CA ALA A 137 13.79 -21.34 0.36
C ALA A 137 12.62 -20.34 0.29
N LEU A 138 11.85 -20.33 -0.81
CA LEU A 138 10.67 -19.48 -0.94
C LEU A 138 9.61 -19.83 0.12
N SER A 139 9.41 -21.14 0.34
CA SER A 139 8.48 -21.63 1.37
C SER A 139 8.92 -21.20 2.76
N ARG A 140 10.22 -21.32 3.07
CA ARG A 140 10.77 -20.87 4.35
C ARG A 140 10.61 -19.37 4.56
N VAL A 141 10.80 -18.53 3.53
CA VAL A 141 10.56 -17.08 3.66
C VAL A 141 9.09 -16.83 4.00
N TYR A 142 8.17 -17.51 3.30
CA TYR A 142 6.73 -17.37 3.54
C TYR A 142 6.33 -17.83 4.96
N ASP A 143 6.84 -18.97 5.41
CA ASP A 143 6.44 -19.58 6.68
C ASP A 143 7.12 -18.91 7.89
N GLU A 144 8.41 -18.61 7.78
CA GLU A 144 9.23 -18.16 8.91
C GLU A 144 9.25 -16.63 9.03
N ARG A 145 9.32 -15.89 7.91
CA ARG A 145 9.68 -14.45 7.89
C ARG A 145 8.55 -13.52 7.50
N LEU A 146 7.64 -13.94 6.64
CA LEU A 146 6.55 -13.09 6.17
C LEU A 146 5.63 -12.70 7.33
N ARG A 147 5.43 -11.39 7.50
CA ARG A 147 4.46 -10.81 8.42
C ARG A 147 3.59 -9.82 7.66
N LEU A 148 2.29 -9.88 7.91
CA LEU A 148 1.37 -8.88 7.39
C LEU A 148 1.62 -7.55 8.10
N SER A 149 1.48 -6.46 7.36
CA SER A 149 1.47 -5.13 7.95
C SER A 149 0.32 -5.01 8.96
N PRO A 150 0.50 -4.27 10.07
CA PRO A 150 -0.55 -4.10 11.07
C PRO A 150 -1.86 -3.63 10.42
N GLY A 151 -2.98 -4.24 10.80
CA GLY A 151 -4.29 -3.87 10.26
C GLY A 151 -4.65 -4.44 8.89
N ALA A 152 -3.75 -5.11 8.16
CA ALA A 152 -4.01 -5.61 6.81
C ALA A 152 -5.31 -6.43 6.69
N GLU A 153 -5.51 -7.40 7.58
CA GLU A 153 -6.71 -8.27 7.56
C GLU A 153 -7.99 -7.49 7.86
N ARG A 154 -7.93 -6.53 8.79
CA ARG A 154 -9.08 -5.65 9.10
C ARG A 154 -9.43 -4.75 7.92
N MET A 155 -8.42 -4.17 7.27
CA MET A 155 -8.60 -3.36 6.08
C MET A 155 -9.31 -4.15 4.97
N LEU A 156 -8.80 -5.34 4.65
CA LEU A 156 -9.39 -6.22 3.63
C LEU A 156 -10.82 -6.63 4.00
N ALA A 157 -11.06 -6.99 5.26
CA ALA A 157 -12.40 -7.32 5.73
C ALA A 157 -13.38 -6.13 5.63
N GLY A 158 -12.92 -4.91 5.93
CA GLY A 158 -13.72 -3.69 5.81
C GLY A 158 -14.16 -3.42 4.37
N PHE A 159 -13.21 -3.46 3.43
CA PHE A 159 -13.51 -3.29 2.01
C PHE A 159 -14.37 -4.42 1.43
N ALA A 160 -14.09 -5.67 1.82
CA ALA A 160 -14.90 -6.82 1.38
C ALA A 160 -16.35 -6.73 1.88
N ARG A 161 -16.57 -6.30 3.13
CA ARG A 161 -17.92 -6.07 3.68
C ARG A 161 -18.68 -4.97 2.93
N ALA A 162 -17.98 -3.98 2.41
CA ALA A 162 -18.55 -2.93 1.57
C ALA A 162 -18.78 -3.37 0.10
N GLY A 163 -18.42 -4.61 -0.25
CA GLY A 163 -18.59 -5.17 -1.59
C GLY A 163 -17.49 -4.78 -2.57
N ALA A 164 -16.39 -4.18 -2.11
CA ALA A 164 -15.26 -3.85 -2.98
C ALA A 164 -14.49 -5.11 -3.37
N LYS A 165 -14.05 -5.15 -4.64
CA LYS A 165 -13.10 -6.13 -5.13
C LYS A 165 -11.68 -5.77 -4.73
N THR A 166 -10.85 -6.78 -4.55
CA THR A 166 -9.48 -6.64 -4.08
C THR A 166 -8.47 -7.11 -5.12
N LEU A 167 -7.43 -6.31 -5.34
CA LEU A 167 -6.35 -6.57 -6.27
C LEU A 167 -5.01 -6.49 -5.53
N LEU A 168 -4.29 -7.59 -5.47
CA LEU A 168 -2.90 -7.61 -5.04
C LEU A 168 -1.98 -7.39 -6.26
N VAL A 169 -1.23 -6.30 -6.28
CA VAL A 169 -0.21 -6.04 -7.31
C VAL A 169 1.17 -6.18 -6.68
N SER A 170 2.15 -6.72 -7.40
CA SER A 170 3.51 -6.81 -6.88
C SER A 170 4.55 -6.89 -7.99
N GLY A 171 5.68 -6.20 -7.80
CA GLY A 171 6.87 -6.44 -8.61
C GLY A 171 7.63 -7.70 -8.20
N GLY A 172 7.29 -8.28 -7.06
CA GLY A 172 7.77 -9.56 -6.54
C GLY A 172 7.18 -10.74 -7.30
N PHE A 173 6.92 -11.84 -6.59
CA PHE A 173 6.78 -13.15 -7.22
C PHE A 173 5.43 -13.83 -6.99
N THR A 174 4.91 -14.48 -8.03
CA THR A 174 3.64 -15.25 -8.03
C THR A 174 3.56 -16.28 -6.91
N PHE A 175 4.68 -16.90 -6.52
CA PHE A 175 4.75 -17.80 -5.37
C PHE A 175 4.15 -17.19 -4.08
N PHE A 176 4.49 -15.93 -3.78
CA PHE A 176 4.02 -15.24 -2.57
C PHE A 176 2.62 -14.67 -2.77
N THR A 177 2.37 -14.01 -3.90
CA THR A 177 1.06 -13.40 -4.17
C THR A 177 -0.05 -14.43 -4.29
N ASP A 178 0.19 -15.61 -4.85
CA ASP A 178 -0.82 -16.68 -4.95
C ASP A 178 -1.16 -17.26 -3.56
N LYS A 179 -0.14 -17.46 -2.71
CA LYS A 179 -0.36 -17.90 -1.32
C LYS A 179 -1.10 -16.86 -0.50
N LEU A 180 -0.71 -15.58 -0.61
CA LEU A 180 -1.40 -14.47 0.07
C LEU A 180 -2.83 -14.29 -0.46
N LYS A 181 -3.04 -14.43 -1.77
CA LYS A 181 -4.36 -14.42 -2.39
C LYS A 181 -5.26 -15.49 -1.79
N ALA A 182 -4.77 -16.73 -1.70
CA ALA A 182 -5.52 -17.84 -1.12
C ALA A 182 -5.77 -17.63 0.39
N ARG A 183 -4.76 -17.17 1.13
CA ARG A 183 -4.84 -16.94 2.58
C ARG A 183 -5.82 -15.82 2.96
N LEU A 184 -5.80 -14.72 2.21
CA LEU A 184 -6.50 -13.48 2.54
C LEU A 184 -7.76 -13.24 1.70
N GLY A 185 -8.03 -14.11 0.72
CA GLY A 185 -9.23 -14.05 -0.10
C GLY A 185 -9.22 -12.92 -1.14
N PHE A 186 -8.06 -12.57 -1.70
CA PHE A 186 -8.01 -11.59 -2.79
C PHE A 186 -8.77 -12.07 -4.02
N ASP A 187 -9.50 -11.19 -4.70
CA ASP A 187 -10.17 -11.53 -5.97
C ASP A 187 -9.15 -11.67 -7.11
N HIS A 188 -8.18 -10.76 -7.16
CA HIS A 188 -7.19 -10.66 -8.22
C HIS A 188 -5.76 -10.55 -7.66
N ALA A 189 -4.79 -11.10 -8.38
CA ALA A 189 -3.37 -10.92 -8.08
C ALA A 189 -2.56 -10.80 -9.38
N VAL A 190 -1.54 -9.95 -9.40
CA VAL A 190 -0.62 -9.74 -10.53
C VAL A 190 0.80 -9.63 -9.99
N ALA A 191 1.70 -10.51 -10.44
CA ALA A 191 3.10 -10.52 -10.05
C ALA A 191 4.01 -11.15 -11.12
N SER A 192 5.31 -10.90 -11.02
CA SER A 192 6.31 -11.56 -11.89
C SER A 192 6.45 -13.04 -11.51
N THR A 193 6.85 -13.91 -12.43
CA THR A 193 7.03 -15.35 -12.12
C THR A 193 8.50 -15.73 -12.12
N LEU A 194 9.02 -16.29 -11.02
CA LEU A 194 10.35 -16.90 -11.01
C LEU A 194 10.32 -18.18 -11.84
N GLU A 195 11.28 -18.35 -12.75
CA GLU A 195 11.44 -19.60 -13.46
C GLU A 195 12.10 -20.65 -12.55
N ILE A 196 11.50 -21.84 -12.52
CA ILE A 196 11.93 -22.95 -11.66
C ILE A 196 12.11 -24.19 -12.53
N ALA A 197 13.30 -24.79 -12.46
CA ALA A 197 13.63 -26.03 -13.17
C ALA A 197 14.31 -27.02 -12.21
N GLY A 198 13.87 -28.28 -12.20
CA GLY A 198 14.44 -29.30 -11.32
C GLY A 198 14.35 -28.95 -9.82
N GLY A 199 13.28 -28.26 -9.41
CA GLY A 199 13.09 -27.82 -8.02
C GLY A 199 13.96 -26.63 -7.59
N ARG A 200 14.68 -25.98 -8.51
CA ARG A 200 15.58 -24.87 -8.22
C ARG A 200 15.28 -23.63 -9.06
N LEU A 201 15.55 -22.46 -8.50
CA LEU A 201 15.47 -21.19 -9.21
C LEU A 201 16.51 -21.16 -10.34
N THR A 202 16.10 -20.81 -11.56
CA THR A 202 17.04 -20.71 -12.70
C THR A 202 17.81 -19.39 -12.72
N GLY A 203 17.38 -18.42 -11.91
CA GLY A 203 17.86 -17.04 -11.94
C GLY A 203 17.22 -16.20 -13.05
N ARG A 204 16.08 -16.63 -13.60
CA ARG A 204 15.33 -15.87 -14.62
C ARG A 204 13.88 -15.68 -14.22
N ILE A 205 13.25 -14.72 -14.88
CA ILE A 205 11.81 -14.43 -14.76
C ILE A 205 11.13 -15.04 -15.99
N SER A 206 10.05 -15.79 -15.76
CA SER A 206 9.18 -16.32 -16.80
C SER A 206 8.11 -15.29 -17.17
N GLY A 207 7.92 -15.07 -18.47
CA GLY A 207 6.88 -14.18 -18.98
C GLY A 207 7.19 -12.70 -18.76
N GLU A 208 6.14 -11.92 -18.51
CA GLU A 208 6.23 -10.48 -18.33
C GLU A 208 6.73 -10.11 -16.93
N ILE A 209 7.59 -9.08 -16.86
CA ILE A 209 7.98 -8.46 -15.60
C ILE A 209 6.91 -7.44 -15.23
N VAL A 210 6.34 -7.61 -14.03
CA VAL A 210 5.36 -6.69 -13.47
C VAL A 210 6.09 -5.47 -12.89
N ASP A 211 6.13 -4.39 -13.65
CA ASP A 211 6.59 -3.08 -13.20
C ASP A 211 5.40 -2.14 -12.94
N GLY A 212 5.69 -0.88 -12.61
CA GLY A 212 4.64 0.10 -12.30
C GLY A 212 3.59 0.28 -13.39
N GLU A 213 3.99 0.21 -14.66
CA GLU A 213 3.07 0.32 -15.80
C GLU A 213 2.18 -0.92 -15.92
N VAL A 214 2.71 -2.12 -15.69
CA VAL A 214 1.91 -3.35 -15.66
C VAL A 214 0.92 -3.32 -14.48
N LYS A 215 1.36 -2.87 -13.30
CA LYS A 215 0.46 -2.66 -12.14
C LYS A 215 -0.68 -1.70 -12.50
N ALA A 216 -0.34 -0.55 -13.07
CA ALA A 216 -1.29 0.48 -13.49
C ALA A 216 -2.27 -0.01 -14.55
N ALA A 217 -1.79 -0.75 -15.56
CA ALA A 217 -2.63 -1.32 -16.60
C ALA A 217 -3.64 -2.34 -16.05
N ALA A 218 -3.22 -3.20 -15.13
CA ALA A 218 -4.10 -4.16 -14.47
C ALA A 218 -5.18 -3.46 -13.63
N PHE A 219 -4.79 -2.45 -12.86
CA PHE A 219 -5.70 -1.64 -12.06
C PHE A 219 -6.70 -0.88 -12.93
N ALA A 220 -6.24 -0.20 -13.98
CA ALA A 220 -7.09 0.53 -14.91
C ALA A 220 -8.10 -0.38 -15.62
N ARG A 221 -7.68 -1.60 -16.00
CA ARG A 221 -8.57 -2.57 -16.63
C ARG A 221 -9.71 -2.98 -15.68
N LEU A 222 -9.38 -3.40 -14.46
CA LEU A 222 -10.39 -3.77 -13.46
C LEU A 222 -11.24 -2.57 -13.04
N GLY A 223 -10.65 -1.38 -12.96
CA GLY A 223 -11.37 -0.14 -12.67
C GLY A 223 -12.45 0.15 -13.71
N ARG A 224 -12.16 0.00 -15.00
CA ARG A 224 -13.17 0.14 -16.07
C ARG A 224 -14.31 -0.88 -15.95
N GLU A 225 -14.01 -2.09 -15.50
CA GLU A 225 -15.00 -3.17 -15.35
C GLU A 225 -15.89 -2.97 -14.11
N LEU A 226 -15.35 -2.40 -13.02
CA LEU A 226 -15.97 -2.46 -11.68
C LEU A 226 -16.46 -1.10 -11.13
N LYS A 227 -15.86 0.02 -11.55
CA LYS A 227 -16.11 1.34 -10.95
C LYS A 227 -17.55 1.83 -11.15
N GLY A 228 -18.09 1.68 -12.36
CA GLY A 228 -19.36 2.30 -12.74
C GLY A 228 -19.33 3.83 -12.61
N ASP A 229 -20.51 4.46 -12.65
CA ASP A 229 -20.61 5.94 -12.73
C ASP A 229 -20.33 6.64 -11.39
N HIS A 230 -20.55 5.97 -10.27
CA HIS A 230 -20.47 6.57 -8.92
C HIS A 230 -19.47 5.88 -7.98
N GLY A 231 -18.80 4.83 -8.43
CA GLY A 231 -17.83 4.11 -7.62
C GLY A 231 -16.48 4.81 -7.52
N LEU A 232 -15.73 4.41 -6.50
CA LEU A 232 -14.35 4.82 -6.26
C LEU A 232 -13.43 3.62 -6.44
N ILE A 233 -12.27 3.86 -7.04
CA ILE A 233 -11.17 2.90 -7.06
C ILE A 233 -10.01 3.44 -6.22
N VAL A 234 -9.49 2.59 -5.34
CA VAL A 234 -8.51 2.95 -4.31
C VAL A 234 -7.21 2.23 -4.60
N ALA A 235 -6.09 2.91 -4.39
CA ALA A 235 -4.75 2.35 -4.52
C ALA A 235 -3.90 2.63 -3.28
N ILE A 236 -3.12 1.63 -2.85
CA ILE A 236 -2.24 1.72 -1.68
C ILE A 236 -0.86 1.18 -2.05
N GLY A 237 0.20 1.94 -1.73
CA GLY A 237 1.58 1.56 -1.99
C GLY A 237 2.58 2.44 -1.23
N ASP A 238 3.84 2.03 -1.18
CA ASP A 238 4.91 2.73 -0.47
C ASP A 238 5.99 3.31 -1.41
N GLY A 239 6.11 2.73 -2.60
CA GLY A 239 7.26 2.91 -3.48
C GLY A 239 6.99 3.76 -4.73
N ALA A 240 8.06 4.32 -5.30
CA ALA A 240 7.98 5.09 -6.54
C ALA A 240 7.55 4.23 -7.74
N ASN A 241 7.77 2.91 -7.67
CA ASN A 241 7.26 1.92 -8.62
C ASN A 241 5.72 1.83 -8.62
N ASP A 242 5.04 2.31 -7.59
CA ASP A 242 3.57 2.32 -7.53
C ASP A 242 2.95 3.62 -8.04
N LEU A 243 3.75 4.68 -8.25
CA LEU A 243 3.26 5.98 -8.71
C LEU A 243 2.37 5.91 -9.97
N PRO A 244 2.69 5.11 -11.01
CA PRO A 244 1.80 4.96 -12.16
C PRO A 244 0.40 4.46 -11.79
N LEU A 245 0.31 3.53 -10.82
CA LEU A 245 -0.96 3.00 -10.31
C LEU A 245 -1.65 3.98 -9.35
N LEU A 246 -0.90 4.61 -8.45
CA LEU A 246 -1.42 5.56 -7.46
C LEU A 246 -2.04 6.80 -8.12
N ARG A 247 -1.42 7.31 -9.20
CA ARG A 247 -1.92 8.45 -9.97
C ARG A 247 -3.24 8.18 -10.70
N LEU A 248 -3.60 6.91 -10.92
CA LEU A 248 -4.85 6.52 -11.58
C LEU A 248 -6.03 6.36 -10.62
N ALA A 249 -5.78 6.27 -9.32
CA ALA A 249 -6.82 6.02 -8.33
C ALA A 249 -7.64 7.28 -8.04
N ASP A 250 -8.91 7.10 -7.70
CA ASP A 250 -9.74 8.20 -7.17
C ASP A 250 -9.26 8.60 -5.77
N VAL A 251 -8.79 7.61 -5.01
CA VAL A 251 -8.15 7.78 -3.71
C VAL A 251 -6.87 6.97 -3.69
N SER A 252 -5.74 7.63 -3.56
CA SER A 252 -4.44 6.97 -3.37
C SER A 252 -3.89 7.21 -1.97
N VAL A 253 -3.29 6.17 -1.40
CA VAL A 253 -2.69 6.21 -0.07
C VAL A 253 -1.24 5.78 -0.14
N ALA A 254 -0.35 6.70 0.23
CA ALA A 254 1.04 6.37 0.55
C ALA A 254 1.08 5.71 1.94
N TYR A 255 1.51 4.45 2.03
CA TYR A 255 1.64 3.74 3.30
C TYR A 255 3.12 3.63 3.69
N HIS A 256 3.53 4.23 4.81
CA HIS A 256 4.93 4.28 5.28
C HIS A 256 5.91 4.66 4.16
N ALA A 257 5.45 5.55 3.28
CA ALA A 257 6.03 5.75 1.96
C ALA A 257 7.14 6.82 1.98
N LYS A 258 8.00 6.78 0.96
CA LYS A 258 9.02 7.82 0.77
C LYS A 258 8.37 9.18 0.47
N PRO A 259 9.03 10.31 0.80
CA PRO A 259 8.47 11.65 0.59
C PRO A 259 7.97 11.93 -0.84
N ILE A 260 8.64 11.38 -1.86
CA ILE A 260 8.23 11.53 -3.26
C ILE A 260 6.88 10.89 -3.55
N VAL A 261 6.56 9.76 -2.91
CA VAL A 261 5.28 9.06 -3.09
C VAL A 261 4.18 9.80 -2.33
N ARG A 262 4.48 10.25 -1.11
CA ARG A 262 3.57 11.07 -0.30
C ARG A 262 3.15 12.36 -1.01
N ALA A 263 4.05 13.01 -1.73
CA ALA A 263 3.76 14.24 -2.46
C ALA A 263 2.81 14.04 -3.66
N GLU A 264 2.63 12.80 -4.11
CA GLU A 264 1.87 12.46 -5.32
C GLU A 264 0.62 11.61 -5.03
N THR A 265 0.24 11.48 -3.76
CA THR A 265 -0.90 10.68 -3.32
C THR A 265 -1.96 11.54 -2.63
N THR A 266 -3.20 11.06 -2.60
CA THR A 266 -4.31 11.78 -1.94
C THR A 266 -4.08 11.87 -0.43
N TYR A 267 -3.61 10.79 0.18
CA TYR A 267 -3.38 10.65 1.61
C TYR A 267 -2.08 9.93 1.90
N ALA A 268 -1.54 10.15 3.10
CA ALA A 268 -0.42 9.39 3.65
C ALA A 268 -0.80 8.80 5.00
N ILE A 269 -0.34 7.59 5.26
CA ILE A 269 -0.42 6.92 6.56
C ILE A 269 1.01 6.55 6.94
N ASP A 270 1.55 7.26 7.92
CA ASP A 270 2.93 7.13 8.38
C ASP A 270 3.02 6.50 9.78
N TYR A 271 1.96 6.63 10.57
CA TYR A 271 1.99 6.24 11.99
C TYR A 271 1.04 5.09 12.31
N CYS A 272 -0.09 5.02 11.60
CA CYS A 272 -1.07 3.95 11.79
C CYS A 272 -0.77 2.69 10.97
N GLY A 273 -1.48 1.60 11.30
CA GLY A 273 -1.57 0.40 10.46
C GLY A 273 -2.46 0.60 9.23
N LEU A 274 -2.44 -0.37 8.30
CA LEU A 274 -3.20 -0.34 7.04
C LEU A 274 -4.71 -0.16 7.23
N ASP A 275 -5.29 -0.63 8.33
CA ASP A 275 -6.73 -0.47 8.60
C ASP A 275 -7.16 0.99 8.76
N ALA A 276 -6.25 1.90 9.08
CA ALA A 276 -6.50 3.34 9.14
C ALA A 276 -6.98 3.94 7.81
N VAL A 277 -6.75 3.26 6.68
CA VAL A 277 -7.34 3.63 5.38
C VAL A 277 -8.87 3.68 5.48
N LEU A 278 -9.51 2.80 6.26
CA LEU A 278 -10.97 2.73 6.36
C LEU A 278 -11.57 4.01 6.97
N ASN A 279 -10.88 4.67 7.90
CA ASN A 279 -11.35 5.92 8.53
C ASN A 279 -11.48 7.08 7.53
N LEU A 280 -10.77 7.02 6.41
CA LEU A 280 -10.89 7.99 5.32
C LEU A 280 -12.22 7.87 4.56
N PHE A 281 -13.02 6.83 4.81
CA PHE A 281 -14.25 6.55 4.06
C PHE A 281 -15.54 6.57 4.91
N GLY A 282 -15.47 6.90 6.20
CA GLY A 282 -16.64 6.86 7.08
C GLY A 282 -16.41 6.00 8.29
#